data_AF-A0A417GPA5-F1
#
_entry.id   AF-A0A417GPA5-F1
#
_cell.length_a   1.000
_cell.length_b   1.000
_cell.length_c   1.000
_cell.angle_alpha   90.00
_cell.angle_beta   90.00
_cell.angle_gamma   90.00
#
_symmetry.space_group_name_H-M   'P 1'
#
loop_
_entity.id
_entity.type
_entity.pdbx_description
1 polymer ?
#
loop_
_entity_poly.entity_id
_entity_poly.type
_entity_poly.pdbx_seq_one_letter_code
_entity_poly.pdbx_strand_id
1 'polypeptide(L)' 'MNRVYRMSREEYQGLLKVASEQIPFGIYALEKEGYAELRHDRCESITQLKGLTRQFRAQGFRVLSNHGQKEDR' A
#
# COMPACT_ATOMS: atom_id res chain seq x y z
N MET A 1 5.65 -19.06 6.59
CA MET A 1 4.29 -19.65 6.54
C MET A 1 3.38 -18.58 5.94
N ASN A 2 3.04 -18.68 4.65
CA ASN A 2 2.22 -17.65 3.99
C ASN A 2 0.74 -17.99 4.24
N ARG A 3 0.08 -17.22 5.12
CA ARG A 3 -1.35 -17.37 5.39
C ARG A 3 -2.11 -16.46 4.43
N VAL A 4 -2.87 -17.08 3.52
CA VAL A 4 -3.81 -16.36 2.65
C VAL A 4 -5.17 -16.36 3.36
N TYR A 5 -5.62 -15.19 3.78
CA TYR A 5 -6.94 -15.01 4.38
C TYR A 5 -7.93 -14.66 3.27
N ARG A 6 -9.11 -15.30 3.32
CA ARG A 6 -10.27 -14.88 2.53
C ARG A 6 -11.09 -13.93 3.40
N MET A 7 -11.54 -12.85 2.80
CA MET A 7 -12.30 -11.80 3.47
C MET A 7 -13.28 -11.18 2.47
N SER A 8 -14.36 -10.59 2.98
CA SER A 8 -15.28 -9.80 2.15
C SER A 8 -14.59 -8.54 1.65
N ARG A 9 -15.17 -7.91 0.62
CA ARG A 9 -14.66 -6.63 0.12
C ARG A 9 -14.76 -5.52 1.17
N GLU A 10 -15.75 -5.58 2.07
CA GLU A 10 -15.95 -4.60 3.14
C GLU A 10 -14.88 -4.76 4.23
N GLU A 11 -14.59 -5.99 4.64
CA GLU A 11 -13.51 -6.29 5.59
C GLU A 11 -12.16 -5.83 5.05
N TYR A 12 -11.91 -6.11 3.77
CA TYR A 12 -10.70 -5.64 3.08
C TYR A 12 -10.58 -4.11 3.08
N GLN A 13 -11.67 -3.39 2.80
CA GLN A 13 -11.67 -1.92 2.85
C GLN A 13 -11.38 -1.39 4.25
N GLY A 14 -11.93 -2.04 5.28
CA GLY A 14 -11.62 -1.72 6.68
C GLY A 14 -10.13 -1.88 6.99
N LEU A 15 -9.54 -3.00 6.56
CA LEU A 15 -8.11 -3.26 6.74
C LEU A 15 -7.22 -2.29 5.96
N LEU A 16 -7.60 -1.93 4.72
CA LEU A 16 -6.87 -0.92 3.95
C LEU A 16 -6.81 0.42 4.67
N LYS A 17 -7.92 0.83 5.30
CA LYS A 17 -7.96 2.07 6.08
C LYS A 17 -6.98 2.02 7.24
N VAL A 18 -6.99 0.93 8.02
CA VAL A 18 -6.05 0.74 9.13
C VAL A 18 -4.61 0.73 8.63
N ALA A 19 -4.30 0.02 7.55
CA ALA A 19 -2.95 -0.04 6.98
C ALA A 19 -2.47 1.35 6.50
N SER A 20 -3.35 2.13 5.87
CA SER A 20 -3.07 3.50 5.44
C SER A 20 -2.74 4.41 6.64
N GLU A 21 -3.51 4.34 7.72
CA GLU A 21 -3.27 5.15 8.94
C GLU A 21 -1.91 4.85 9.60
N GLN A 22 -1.42 3.60 9.51
CA GLN A 22 -0.11 3.22 10.07
C GLN A 22 1.10 3.68 9.23
N ILE A 23 0.86 4.15 8.01
CA ILE A 23 1.88 4.54 7.04
C ILE A 23 1.56 5.94 6.52
N PRO A 24 1.96 7.00 7.24
CA PRO A 24 1.72 8.37 6.80
C PRO A 24 2.40 8.69 5.47
N PHE A 25 3.54 8.04 5.18
CA PHE A 25 4.26 8.17 3.93
C PHE A 25 4.90 6.84 3.50
N GLY A 26 4.45 6.28 2.39
CA GLY A 26 4.87 4.94 1.97
C GLY A 26 3.79 4.09 1.31
N ILE A 27 4.05 2.80 1.09
CA ILE A 27 3.14 1.85 0.46
C ILE A 27 2.47 1.00 1.54
N TYR A 28 1.13 0.99 1.55
CA TYR A 28 0.33 0.25 2.53
C TYR A 28 -0.35 -0.99 1.95
N ALA A 29 -0.52 -1.06 0.62
CA ALA A 29 -1.03 -2.27 -0.01
C ALA A 29 -0.61 -2.42 -1.48
N LEU A 30 -0.56 -3.66 -1.94
CA LEU A 30 -0.44 -4.05 -3.34
C LEU A 30 -1.62 -4.94 -3.74
N GLU A 31 -2.22 -4.69 -4.89
CA GLU A 31 -3.32 -5.47 -5.44
C GLU A 31 -2.91 -6.11 -6.77
N LYS A 32 -3.26 -7.38 -6.97
CA LYS A 32 -3.11 -8.07 -8.26
C LYS A 32 -4.12 -9.21 -8.38
N GLU A 33 -4.90 -9.22 -9.47
CA GLU A 33 -5.75 -10.35 -9.87
C GLU A 33 -6.66 -10.91 -8.75
N GLY A 34 -7.23 -10.03 -7.91
CA GLY A 34 -8.12 -10.43 -6.80
C GLY A 34 -7.40 -10.82 -5.51
N TYR A 35 -6.07 -10.72 -5.48
CA TYR A 35 -5.24 -10.84 -4.29
C TYR A 35 -4.77 -9.45 -3.83
N ALA A 36 -4.66 -9.29 -2.52
CA ALA A 36 -4.13 -8.08 -1.90
C ALA A 36 -3.07 -8.43 -0.86
N GLU A 37 -1.94 -7.74 -0.92
CA GLU A 37 -0.89 -7.76 0.10
C GLU A 37 -0.92 -6.46 0.88
N LEU A 38 -1.25 -6.53 2.18
CA LEU A 38 -1.02 -5.42 3.08
C LEU A 38 0.47 -5.34 3.39
N ARG A 39 1.03 -4.13 3.33
CA ARG A 39 2.47 -3.89 3.50
C ARG A 39 2.69 -2.78 4.53
N HIS A 40 3.89 -2.75 5.13
CA HIS A 40 4.34 -1.68 6.04
C HIS A 40 5.56 -0.93 5.50
N ASP A 41 5.57 -0.62 4.20
CA ASP A 41 6.75 0.00 3.58
C ASP A 41 6.72 1.51 3.80
N ARG A 42 7.39 1.98 4.85
CA ARG A 42 7.61 3.42 5.07
C ARG A 42 8.66 3.94 4.09
N CYS A 43 8.37 5.08 3.48
CA CYS A 43 9.33 5.78 2.63
C CYS A 43 9.86 7.00 3.39
N GLU A 44 11.11 7.37 3.14
CA GLU A 44 11.74 8.58 3.68
C GLU A 44 11.76 9.72 2.65
N SER A 45 11.61 9.40 1.36
CA SER A 45 11.58 10.38 0.29
C SER A 45 10.59 10.06 -0.82
N ILE A 46 10.18 11.09 -1.56
CA ILE A 46 9.32 10.95 -2.75
C ILE A 46 10.01 10.11 -3.83
N THR A 47 11.33 10.24 -3.97
CA THR A 47 12.12 9.46 -4.94
C THR A 47 12.07 7.98 -4.60
N GLN A 48 12.22 7.61 -3.33
CA GLN A 48 12.08 6.22 -2.88
C GLN A 48 10.67 5.69 -3.16
N LEU A 49 9.64 6.46 -2.81
CA LEU A 49 8.25 6.06 -3.05
C LEU A 49 7.97 5.84 -4.54
N LYS A 50 8.44 6.75 -5.41
CA LYS A 50 8.30 6.63 -6.87
C LYS A 50 9.06 5.41 -7.40
N GLY A 51 10.26 5.15 -6.89
CA GLY A 51 11.07 4.00 -7.26
C GLY A 51 10.34 2.68 -6.98
N LEU A 52 9.89 2.50 -5.73
CA LEU A 52 9.13 1.33 -5.31
C LEU A 52 7.81 1.19 -6.08
N THR A 53 7.07 2.29 -6.23
CA THR A 53 5.82 2.29 -6.99
C THR A 53 6.04 1.82 -8.43
N ARG A 54 7.10 2.31 -9.10
CA ARG A 54 7.44 1.89 -10.46
C ARG A 54 7.83 0.42 -10.52
N GLN A 55 8.63 -0.04 -9.55
CA GLN A 55 9.06 -1.44 -9.47
C GLN A 55 7.86 -2.40 -9.35
N PHE A 56 6.91 -2.11 -8.46
CA PHE A 56 5.73 -2.95 -8.27
C PHE A 56 4.76 -2.86 -9.46
N ARG A 57 4.57 -1.68 -10.04
CA ARG A 57 3.78 -1.52 -11.27
C ARG A 57 4.36 -2.31 -12.44
N ALA A 58 5.69 -2.36 -12.58
CA ALA A 58 6.36 -3.15 -13.61
C ALA A 58 6.12 -4.66 -13.44
N GLN A 59 5.84 -5.13 -12.22
CA GLN A 59 5.48 -6.52 -11.91
C GLN A 59 3.97 -6.79 -12.07
N GLY A 60 3.19 -5.78 -12.48
CA GLY A 60 1.75 -5.87 -12.70
C GLY A 60 0.90 -5.63 -11.45
N PHE A 61 1.48 -5.10 -10.36
CA PHE A 61 0.70 -4.75 -9.17
C PHE A 61 0.11 -3.34 -9.29
N ARG A 62 -1.12 -3.19 -8.80
CA ARG A 62 -1.66 -1.90 -8.42
C ARG A 62 -1.14 -1.54 -7.04
N VAL A 63 -0.55 -0.35 -6.93
CA VAL A 63 0.12 0.12 -5.72
C VAL A 63 -0.75 1.13 -5.01
N LEU A 64 -1.01 0.91 -3.71
CA LEU A 64 -1.69 1.83 -2.82
C LEU A 64 -0.68 2.45 -1.86
N SER A 65 -0.53 3.76 -1.92
CA SER A 65 0.48 4.51 -1.18
C SER A 65 -0.01 5.85 -0.69
N ASN A 66 0.57 6.30 0.41
CA ASN A 66 0.41 7.64 0.95
C ASN A 66 1.62 8.50 0.57
N HIS A 67 1.35 9.72 0.15
CA HIS A 67 2.37 10.67 -0.32
C HIS A 67 2.86 11.65 0.76
N GLY A 68 2.44 11.43 2.02
CA GLY A 68 2.62 12.39 3.10
C GLY A 68 1.65 13.54 2.88
N GLN A 69 0.93 13.94 3.92
CA GLN A 69 0.21 15.21 3.85
C GLN A 69 1.24 16.30 3.60
N LYS A 70 1.22 16.90 2.41
CA LYS A 70 1.58 18.31 2.32
C LYS A 70 0.47 19.03 3.08
N GLU A 71 0.65 19.16 4.39
CA GLU A 71 0.02 20.24 5.12
C GLU A 71 0.78 21.49 4.68
N ASP A 72 0.31 22.12 3.59
CA ASP A 72 0.73 23.46 3.21
C ASP A 72 0.44 24.36 4.42
N ARG A 73 1.49 24.81 5.09
CA ARG A 73 1.44 25.82 6.15
C ARG A 73 2.29 27.01 5.76
#